data_AF-A0A6V7NPL5-F1
#
_entry.id   AF-A0A6V7NPL5-F1
#
_cell.length_a   1.000
_cell.length_b   1.000
_cell.length_c   1.000
_cell.angle_alpha   90.00
_cell.angle_beta   90.00
_cell.angle_gamma   90.00
#
_symmetry.space_group_name_H-M   'P 1'
#
loop_
_entity.id
_entity.type
_entity.pdbx_description
1 polymer ?
#
loop_
_entity_poly.entity_id
_entity_poly.type
_entity_poly.pdbx_seq_one_letter_code
_entity_poly.pdbx_strand_id
1 'polypeptide(L)'
;METTQGGERSASPEELLGEAVEEEEKQKQESLEEMLARHRDEVQKLQNKEISFKKEAAKGSKAEQKAKKKQVEDEISRLTAQLKSKHSQELASLGYQTADDVVKAISGVTILAKMNPPNRARG
;
A
#
# COMPACT_ATOMS: atom_id res chain seq x y z
N MET A 1 35.51 -16.88 52.32
CA MET A 1 34.35 -16.02 51.99
C MET A 1 34.62 -15.52 50.59
N GLU A 2 34.03 -16.17 49.59
CA GLU A 2 34.21 -15.84 48.18
C GLU A 2 32.84 -15.89 47.51
N THR A 3 32.64 -14.88 46.67
CA THR A 3 31.38 -14.42 46.08
C THR A 3 31.07 -15.17 44.79
N THR A 4 29.84 -15.66 44.60
CA THR A 4 29.26 -15.77 43.24
C THR A 4 27.74 -15.55 43.30
N GLN A 5 27.37 -14.31 43.04
CA GLN A 5 26.07 -13.84 42.58
C GLN A 5 25.93 -14.14 41.08
N GLY A 6 24.73 -14.51 40.62
CA GLY A 6 24.48 -14.72 39.20
C GLY A 6 23.16 -15.44 38.93
N GLY A 7 22.05 -14.85 39.39
CA GLY A 7 20.71 -15.25 38.97
C GLY A 7 20.21 -14.27 37.92
N GLU A 8 20.16 -14.72 36.67
CA GLU A 8 19.50 -14.06 35.54
C GLU A 8 19.68 -14.97 34.32
N ARG A 9 18.77 -15.12 33.36
CA ARG A 9 17.36 -14.78 33.22
C ARG A 9 16.98 -15.51 31.93
N SER A 10 16.02 -16.41 31.99
CA SER A 10 15.47 -17.08 30.80
C SER A 10 15.03 -16.01 29.81
N ALA A 11 15.64 -15.97 28.63
CA ALA A 11 15.22 -15.13 27.53
C ALA A 11 15.00 -16.02 26.32
N SER A 12 13.75 -16.41 26.13
CA SER A 12 13.21 -16.95 24.89
C SER A 12 13.44 -15.95 23.75
N PRO A 13 13.93 -16.36 22.58
CA PRO A 13 14.02 -15.50 21.41
C PRO A 13 12.74 -15.63 20.57
N GLU A 14 11.62 -15.15 21.10
CA GLU A 14 10.48 -14.74 20.28
C GLU A 14 10.08 -13.35 20.76
N GLU A 15 9.69 -12.49 19.83
CA GLU A 15 9.34 -11.07 20.00
C GLU A 15 10.49 -10.05 19.83
N LEU A 16 10.82 -9.75 18.58
CA LEU A 16 10.96 -8.34 18.20
C LEU A 16 10.47 -8.13 16.76
N LEU A 17 9.15 -8.21 16.60
CA LEU A 17 8.43 -7.45 15.58
C LEU A 17 8.68 -5.97 15.89
N GLY A 18 9.67 -5.40 15.22
CA GLY A 18 9.96 -3.97 15.21
C GLY A 18 9.74 -3.44 13.80
N GLU A 19 8.48 -3.16 13.48
CA GLU A 19 8.11 -2.13 12.51
C GLU A 19 8.88 -0.85 12.85
N ALA A 20 10.00 -0.62 12.17
CA ALA A 20 10.56 0.70 11.92
C ALA A 20 10.24 0.95 10.45
N VAL A 21 9.12 1.59 10.11
CA VAL A 21 8.99 3.06 10.08
C VAL A 21 10.29 3.72 9.63
N GLU A 22 10.75 3.37 8.44
CA GLU A 22 11.61 4.27 7.67
C GLU A 22 10.71 5.38 7.07
N GLU A 23 10.28 6.30 7.94
CA GLU A 23 10.09 7.69 7.53
C GLU A 23 11.47 8.34 7.49
N GLU A 24 12.19 8.15 6.36
CA GLU A 24 13.18 9.15 5.96
C GLU A 24 12.62 9.89 4.74
N GLU A 25 11.92 10.98 5.05
CA GLU A 25 11.77 12.11 4.13
C GLU A 25 13.17 12.56 3.67
N LYS A 26 13.55 12.14 2.48
CA LYS A 26 14.41 12.94 1.63
C LYS A 26 13.70 13.16 0.33
N GLN A 27 13.63 14.42 -0.09
CA GLN A 27 13.24 14.89 -1.42
C GLN A 27 14.21 14.37 -2.49
N LYS A 28 14.38 13.05 -2.55
CA LYS A 28 14.96 12.33 -3.65
C LYS A 28 13.77 12.10 -4.59
N GLN A 29 13.93 12.41 -5.87
CA GLN A 29 12.96 11.91 -6.85
C GLN A 29 12.87 10.40 -6.64
N GLU A 30 11.74 9.93 -6.12
CA GLU A 30 11.48 8.51 -5.97
C GLU A 30 11.62 7.86 -7.35
N SER A 31 12.36 6.75 -7.41
CA SER A 31 12.45 5.95 -8.62
C SER A 31 11.06 5.43 -8.99
N LEU A 32 10.84 5.17 -10.28
CA LEU A 32 9.61 4.50 -10.75
C LEU A 32 9.35 3.20 -9.97
N GLU A 33 10.41 2.45 -9.65
CA GLU A 33 10.29 1.20 -8.90
C GLU A 33 9.84 1.43 -7.45
N GLU A 34 10.36 2.45 -6.78
CA GLU A 34 9.95 2.84 -5.42
C GLU A 34 8.49 3.32 -5.40
N MET A 35 8.09 4.12 -6.39
CA MET A 35 6.69 4.53 -6.56
C MET A 35 5.75 3.35 -6.78
N LEU A 36 6.13 2.42 -7.66
CA LEU A 36 5.33 1.22 -7.92
C LEU A 36 5.26 0.29 -6.71
N ALA A 37 6.34 0.17 -5.92
CA ALA A 37 6.34 -0.55 -4.67
C ALA A 37 5.33 0.08 -3.68
N ARG A 38 5.34 1.40 -3.54
CA ARG A 38 4.37 2.12 -2.72
C ARG A 38 2.93 1.90 -3.18
N HIS A 39 2.68 1.95 -4.50
CA HIS A 39 1.34 1.69 -5.05
C HIS A 39 0.85 0.28 -4.73
N ARG A 40 1.72 -0.73 -4.82
CA ARG A 40 1.40 -2.11 -4.43
C ARG A 40 1.02 -2.21 -2.96
N ASP A 41 1.82 -1.58 -2.10
CA ASP A 41 1.57 -1.58 -0.66
C ASP A 41 0.26 -0.87 -0.31
N GLU A 42 -0.05 0.25 -0.96
CA GLU A 42 -1.30 0.96 -0.77
C GLU A 42 -2.51 0.15 -1.23
N VAL A 43 -2.41 -0.57 -2.35
CA VAL A 43 -3.44 -1.50 -2.81
C VAL A 43 -3.65 -2.61 -1.77
N GLN A 44 -2.58 -3.21 -1.26
CA GLN A 44 -2.65 -4.26 -0.25
C GLN A 44 -3.24 -3.75 1.08
N LYS A 45 -2.81 -2.56 1.53
CA LYS A 45 -3.37 -1.90 2.72
C LYS A 45 -4.86 -1.63 2.55
N LEU A 46 -5.28 -1.18 1.38
CA LEU A 46 -6.70 -0.94 1.08
C LEU A 46 -7.51 -2.24 1.08
N GLN A 47 -6.98 -3.32 0.49
CA GLN A 47 -7.63 -4.65 0.52
C GLN A 47 -7.78 -5.18 1.95
N ASN A 48 -6.74 -5.05 2.79
CA ASN A 48 -6.81 -5.44 4.20
C ASN A 48 -7.86 -4.61 4.95
N LYS A 49 -7.92 -3.30 4.68
CA LYS A 49 -8.93 -2.41 5.25
C LYS A 49 -10.34 -2.79 4.81
N GLU A 50 -10.55 -3.07 3.53
CA GLU A 50 -11.82 -3.57 2.99
C GLU A 50 -12.27 -4.84 3.71
N ILE A 51 -11.37 -5.81 3.90
CA ILE A 51 -11.67 -7.05 4.63
C ILE A 51 -12.05 -6.75 6.09
N SER A 52 -11.33 -5.85 6.76
CA SER A 52 -11.62 -5.45 8.14
C SER A 52 -13.00 -4.80 8.27
N PHE A 53 -13.32 -3.84 7.41
CA PHE A 53 -14.60 -3.15 7.39
C PHE A 53 -15.76 -4.09 7.10
N LYS A 54 -15.61 -5.04 6.14
CA LYS A 54 -16.63 -6.05 5.88
C LYS A 54 -16.83 -6.98 7.07
N LYS A 55 -15.75 -7.39 7.74
CA LYS A 55 -15.83 -8.22 8.96
C LYS A 55 -16.53 -7.47 10.09
N GLU A 56 -16.26 -6.19 10.27
CA GLU A 56 -16.91 -5.35 11.28
C GLU A 56 -18.38 -5.08 10.97
N ALA A 57 -18.72 -4.84 9.69
CA ALA A 57 -20.11 -4.70 9.26
C ALA A 57 -20.93 -5.99 9.42
N ALA A 58 -20.27 -7.16 9.41
CA ALA A 58 -20.90 -8.45 9.68
C ALA A 58 -21.10 -8.74 11.18
N LYS A 59 -20.51 -7.95 12.08
CA LYS A 59 -20.68 -8.07 13.53
C LYS A 59 -21.87 -7.21 14.00
N GLY A 60 -22.69 -7.74 14.90
CA GLY A 60 -23.82 -7.03 15.52
C GLY A 60 -25.20 -7.52 15.06
N SER A 61 -26.26 -6.78 15.40
CA SER A 61 -27.65 -7.16 15.11
C SER A 61 -28.01 -6.95 13.62
N LYS A 62 -29.03 -7.66 13.10
CA LYS A 62 -29.45 -7.59 11.68
C LYS A 62 -29.68 -6.16 11.16
N ALA A 63 -30.23 -5.28 12.00
CA ALA A 63 -30.46 -3.88 11.66
C ALA A 63 -29.14 -3.09 11.52
N GLU A 64 -28.20 -3.32 12.43
CA GLU A 64 -26.87 -2.70 12.41
C GLU A 64 -26.06 -3.18 11.21
N GLN A 65 -26.11 -4.47 10.89
CA GLN A 65 -25.43 -5.03 9.72
C GLN A 65 -25.94 -4.40 8.43
N LYS A 66 -27.26 -4.20 8.28
CA LYS A 66 -27.85 -3.58 7.07
C LYS A 66 -27.38 -2.13 6.90
N ALA A 67 -27.34 -1.35 7.98
CA ALA A 67 -26.87 0.02 7.92
C ALA A 67 -25.36 0.10 7.65
N LYS A 68 -24.55 -0.69 8.39
CA LYS A 68 -23.08 -0.69 8.26
C LYS A 68 -22.61 -1.26 6.92
N LYS A 69 -23.26 -2.30 6.39
CA LYS A 69 -22.89 -2.88 5.09
C LYS A 69 -22.91 -1.84 3.98
N LYS A 70 -23.98 -1.03 3.90
CA LYS A 70 -24.09 0.04 2.91
C LYS A 70 -23.00 1.09 3.09
N GLN A 71 -22.79 1.56 4.32
CA GLN A 71 -21.73 2.54 4.63
C GLN A 71 -20.34 2.02 4.27
N VAL A 72 -20.07 0.74 4.54
CA VAL A 72 -18.80 0.10 4.23
C VAL A 72 -18.60 -0.03 2.72
N GLU A 73 -19.62 -0.45 1.97
CA GLU A 73 -19.55 -0.52 0.50
C GLU A 73 -19.26 0.86 -0.12
N ASP A 74 -20.01 1.89 0.29
CA ASP A 74 -19.83 3.27 -0.19
C ASP A 74 -18.41 3.79 0.13
N GLU A 75 -17.91 3.53 1.35
CA GLU A 75 -16.58 3.97 1.77
C GLU A 75 -15.45 3.22 1.04
N ILE A 76 -15.58 1.91 0.84
CA ILE A 76 -14.61 1.13 0.05
C ILE A 76 -14.56 1.66 -1.39
N SER A 77 -15.71 1.89 -2.02
CA SER A 77 -15.78 2.44 -3.37
C SER A 77 -15.12 3.81 -3.45
N ARG A 78 -15.40 4.69 -2.48
CA ARG A 78 -14.83 6.04 -2.39
C ARG A 78 -13.30 5.99 -2.22
N LEU A 79 -12.79 5.16 -1.32
CA LEU A 79 -11.35 5.03 -1.08
C LEU A 79 -10.63 4.41 -2.28
N THR A 80 -11.23 3.40 -2.91
CA THR A 80 -10.69 2.75 -4.11
C THR A 80 -10.60 3.72 -5.29
N ALA A 81 -11.65 4.51 -5.52
CA ALA A 81 -11.65 5.50 -6.60
C ALA A 81 -10.58 6.58 -6.38
N GLN A 82 -10.44 7.08 -5.16
CA GLN A 82 -9.39 8.05 -4.82
C GLN A 82 -8.00 7.48 -5.02
N LEU A 83 -7.75 6.24 -4.56
CA LEU A 83 -6.44 5.61 -4.69
C LEU A 83 -6.07 5.42 -6.17
N LYS A 84 -6.98 4.85 -6.96
CA LYS A 84 -6.78 4.67 -8.41
C LYS A 84 -6.56 5.99 -9.13
N SER A 85 -7.28 7.05 -8.75
CA SER A 85 -7.11 8.38 -9.33
C SER A 85 -5.71 8.93 -9.07
N LYS A 86 -5.20 8.79 -7.84
CA LYS A 86 -3.83 9.21 -7.49
C LYS A 86 -2.78 8.43 -8.27
N HIS A 87 -2.88 7.10 -8.28
CA HIS A 87 -1.95 6.24 -9.02
C HIS A 87 -1.94 6.56 -10.51
N SER A 88 -3.11 6.75 -11.10
CA SER A 88 -3.26 7.15 -12.50
C SER A 88 -2.59 8.50 -12.78
N GLN A 89 -2.77 9.50 -11.91
CA GLN A 89 -2.17 10.82 -12.08
C GLN A 89 -0.63 10.78 -11.99
N GLU A 90 -0.08 10.03 -11.04
CA GLU A 90 1.37 9.87 -10.86
C GLU A 90 1.99 9.13 -12.05
N LEU A 91 1.35 8.05 -12.51
CA LEU A 91 1.83 7.27 -13.65
C LEU A 91 1.59 7.97 -15.00
N ALA A 92 0.53 8.78 -15.13
CA ALA A 92 0.30 9.61 -16.32
C ALA A 92 1.44 10.60 -16.54
N SER A 93 2.00 11.16 -15.45
CA SER A 93 3.18 12.03 -15.50
C SER A 93 4.42 11.30 -16.03
N LEU A 94 4.46 9.97 -15.93
CA LEU A 94 5.53 9.09 -16.40
C LEU A 94 5.24 8.46 -17.77
N GLY A 95 4.09 8.78 -18.38
CA GLY A 95 3.71 8.33 -19.72
C GLY A 95 2.73 7.15 -19.78
N TYR A 96 2.18 6.70 -18.65
CA TYR A 96 1.13 5.68 -18.58
C TYR A 96 -0.23 6.33 -18.84
N GLN A 97 -0.79 6.15 -20.03
CA GLN A 97 -2.00 6.87 -20.45
C GLN A 97 -3.28 6.04 -20.33
N THR A 98 -3.16 4.71 -20.19
CA THR A 98 -4.31 3.82 -20.11
C THR A 98 -4.45 3.23 -18.70
N ALA A 99 -5.69 2.98 -18.28
CA ALA A 99 -5.98 2.31 -17.02
C ALA A 99 -5.34 0.91 -16.95
N ASP A 100 -5.29 0.20 -18.08
CA ASP A 100 -4.64 -1.10 -18.20
C ASP A 100 -3.13 -1.02 -17.94
N ASP A 101 -2.46 0.02 -18.44
CA ASP A 101 -1.02 0.20 -18.23
C ASP A 101 -0.72 0.52 -16.76
N VAL A 102 -1.55 1.36 -16.13
CA VAL A 102 -1.45 1.65 -14.70
C VAL A 102 -1.59 0.37 -13.87
N VAL A 103 -2.63 -0.43 -14.14
CA VAL A 103 -2.89 -1.68 -13.40
C VAL A 103 -1.75 -2.67 -13.62
N LYS A 104 -1.24 -2.84 -14.84
CA LYS A 104 -0.13 -3.75 -15.15
C LYS A 104 1.16 -3.32 -14.44
N ALA A 105 1.47 -2.02 -14.44
CA ALA A 105 2.65 -1.48 -13.76
C ALA A 105 2.61 -1.73 -12.24
N ILE A 106 1.47 -1.40 -11.61
CA ILE A 106 1.24 -1.66 -10.19
C ILE A 106 1.31 -3.16 -9.92
N SER A 107 0.73 -3.99 -10.77
CA SER A 107 0.73 -5.45 -10.59
C SER A 107 2.10 -6.11 -10.85
N GLY A 108 3.12 -5.33 -11.26
CA GLY A 108 4.44 -5.87 -11.59
C GLY A 108 4.46 -6.69 -12.89
N VAL A 109 3.41 -6.61 -13.69
CA VAL A 109 3.34 -7.25 -15.01
C VAL A 109 4.09 -6.34 -15.98
N THR A 110 5.33 -6.72 -16.32
CA THR A 110 6.25 -5.96 -17.16
C THR A 110 5.56 -5.40 -18.41
N ILE A 111 5.50 -4.07 -18.51
CA ILE A 111 5.12 -3.37 -19.75
C ILE A 111 6.39 -3.11 -20.54
N LEU A 112 6.69 -3.96 -21.51
CA LEU A 112 7.83 -3.76 -22.44
C LEU A 112 7.59 -2.60 -23.44
N ALA A 113 6.43 -1.94 -23.43
CA ALA A 113 5.94 -1.26 -24.63
C ALA A 113 5.57 0.23 -24.49
N LYS A 114 6.23 1.06 -23.66
CA LYS A 114 6.20 2.52 -23.91
C LYS A 114 7.20 3.43 -23.17
N MET A 115 8.43 3.01 -22.92
CA MET A 115 9.52 4.00 -22.76
C MET A 115 9.86 4.60 -24.14
N ASN A 116 8.97 5.44 -24.68
CA ASN A 116 9.32 6.35 -25.76
C ASN A 116 9.63 7.69 -25.09
N PRO A 117 10.91 8.09 -24.95
CA PRO A 117 11.18 9.46 -24.54
C PRO A 117 10.63 10.40 -25.63
N PRO A 118 9.97 11.52 -25.28
CA PRO A 118 9.67 12.53 -26.27
C PRO A 118 11.01 13.01 -26.82
N ASN A 119 11.30 12.64 -28.08
CA ASN A 119 12.49 13.10 -28.78
C ASN A 119 12.46 14.64 -28.81
N ARG A 120 13.25 15.26 -27.92
CA ARG A 120 13.57 16.69 -27.98
C ARG A 120 14.45 16.92 -29.20
N ALA A 121 13.89 17.63 -30.17
CA ALA A 121 14.53 18.55 -31.11
C ALA A 121 15.61 18.01 -32.08
N ARG A 122 15.37 18.28 -33.36
CA ARG A 122 16.26 18.96 -34.32
C ARG A 122 15.32 19.50 -35.41
N GLY A 123 15.23 20.81 -35.66
CA GLY A 123 16.33 21.69 -36.07
C GLY A 123 16.15 21.91 -37.56
#